data_AF-A0A9P1HHU0-F1
#
_entry.id   AF-A0A9P1HHU0-F1
#
_cell.length_a   1.000
_cell.length_b   1.000
_cell.length_c   1.000
_cell.angle_alpha   90.00
_cell.angle_beta   90.00
_cell.angle_gamma   90.00
#
_symmetry.space_group_name_H-M   'P 1'
#
loop_
_entity.id
_entity.type
_entity.pdbx_description
1 polymer ?
#
loop_
_entity_poly.entity_id
_entity_poly.type
_entity_poly.pdbx_seq_one_letter_code
_entity_poly.pdbx_strand_id
1 'polypeptide(L)'
;MNTFSFLILLSLCTYMAFASFACGNDQLQQGFAESIVKNDCKGRLGNVNACCSRHTRCYEKGVEQKTCDDNFCKCAEKAAKKLPGCSLHMTNFCVTARTFGGLNYLSAKAKRDQKKPKVL
;
A
#
# COMPACT_ATOMS: atom_id res chain seq x y z
N MET A 1 -30.40 4.51 -28.75
CA MET A 1 -29.32 3.93 -27.93
C MET A 1 -29.60 2.45 -27.76
N ASN A 2 -28.75 1.59 -28.31
CA ASN A 2 -28.98 0.14 -28.36
C ASN A 2 -28.67 -0.48 -26.99
N THR A 3 -29.50 -1.42 -26.51
CA THR A 3 -29.32 -2.12 -25.22
C THR A 3 -27.95 -2.82 -25.15
N PHE A 4 -27.44 -3.28 -26.28
CA PHE A 4 -26.08 -3.81 -26.43
C PHE A 4 -24.98 -2.79 -26.11
N SER A 5 -25.14 -1.53 -26.49
CA SER A 5 -24.17 -0.47 -26.18
C SER A 5 -24.13 -0.18 -24.67
N PHE A 6 -25.26 -0.33 -23.97
CA PHE A 6 -25.32 -0.20 -22.51
C PHE A 6 -24.64 -1.37 -21.79
N LEU A 7 -24.83 -2.60 -22.28
CA LEU A 7 -24.19 -3.79 -21.72
C LEU A 7 -22.66 -3.78 -21.91
N ILE A 8 -22.18 -3.28 -23.04
CA ILE A 8 -20.74 -3.10 -23.29
C ILE A 8 -20.15 -2.02 -22.37
N LEU A 9 -20.86 -0.90 -22.16
CA LEU A 9 -20.43 0.14 -21.22
C LEU A 9 -20.41 -0.35 -19.76
N LEU A 10 -21.44 -1.08 -19.33
CA LEU A 10 -21.51 -1.71 -18.02
C LEU A 10 -20.38 -2.73 -17.82
N SER A 11 -20.10 -3.55 -18.85
CA SER A 11 -19.01 -4.52 -18.84
C SER A 11 -17.62 -3.86 -18.83
N LEU A 12 -17.44 -2.68 -19.44
CA LEU A 12 -16.16 -1.95 -19.40
C LEU A 12 -15.96 -1.23 -18.06
N CYS A 13 -17.04 -0.74 -17.43
CA CYS A 13 -17.00 -0.15 -16.09
C CYS A 13 -16.63 -1.16 -15.00
N THR A 14 -16.96 -2.45 -15.13
CA THR A 14 -16.54 -3.49 -14.18
C THR A 14 -15.06 -3.89 -14.32
N TYR A 15 -14.40 -3.54 -15.42
CA TYR A 15 -12.94 -3.66 -15.58
C TYR A 15 -12.15 -2.54 -14.88
N MET A 16 -12.83 -1.53 -14.31
CA MET A 16 -12.17 -0.59 -13.41
C MET A 16 -11.77 -1.36 -12.16
N ALA A 17 -10.52 -1.84 -12.15
CA ALA A 17 -9.89 -2.45 -11.00
C ALA A 17 -10.22 -1.62 -9.76
N PHE A 18 -10.92 -2.22 -8.80
CA PHE A 18 -11.03 -1.65 -7.47
C PHE A 18 -9.60 -1.40 -7.00
N ALA A 19 -9.19 -0.13 -6.99
CA ALA A 19 -7.86 0.24 -6.52
C ALA A 19 -7.84 -0.09 -5.02
N SER A 20 -7.25 -1.25 -4.68
CA SER A 20 -7.20 -1.68 -3.30
C SER A 20 -6.30 -0.75 -2.50
N PHE A 21 -6.64 -0.58 -1.22
CA PHE A 21 -5.77 0.13 -0.31
C PHE A 21 -4.43 -0.61 -0.20
N ALA A 22 -3.32 0.08 -0.45
CA ALA A 22 -2.00 -0.53 -0.62
C ALA A 22 -1.34 -0.94 0.70
N CYS A 23 -1.91 -0.55 1.85
CA CYS A 23 -1.36 -0.94 3.15
C CYS A 23 -1.81 -2.36 3.49
N GLY A 24 -0.86 -3.28 3.67
CA GLY A 24 -1.13 -4.70 3.96
C GLY A 24 -0.55 -5.61 2.88
N ASN A 25 -0.36 -6.88 3.21
CA ASN A 25 0.28 -7.85 2.32
C ASN A 25 -0.73 -8.69 1.51
N ASP A 26 -1.97 -8.77 1.97
CA ASP A 26 -3.08 -9.50 1.34
C ASP A 26 -4.39 -8.70 1.44
N GLN A 27 -5.44 -9.17 0.75
CA GLN A 27 -6.72 -8.45 0.68
C GLN A 27 -7.42 -8.26 2.03
N LEU A 28 -7.30 -9.22 2.96
CA LEU A 28 -7.91 -9.09 4.28
C LEU A 28 -7.22 -7.99 5.08
N GLN A 29 -5.89 -8.02 5.11
CA GLN A 29 -5.09 -6.98 5.77
C GLN A 29 -5.34 -5.60 5.16
N GLN A 30 -5.45 -5.52 3.84
CA GLN A 30 -5.78 -4.29 3.12
C GLN A 30 -7.15 -3.74 3.53
N GLY A 31 -8.17 -4.60 3.58
CA GLY A 31 -9.51 -4.21 4.02
C GLY A 31 -9.56 -3.72 5.48
N PHE A 32 -8.86 -4.42 6.39
CA PHE A 32 -8.77 -3.99 7.79
C PHE A 32 -8.03 -2.65 7.92
N ALA A 33 -6.88 -2.50 7.26
CA ALA A 33 -6.12 -1.25 7.29
C ALA A 33 -6.92 -0.09 6.68
N GLU A 34 -7.64 -0.32 5.59
CA GLU A 34 -8.50 0.67 4.97
C GLU A 34 -9.63 1.12 5.90
N SER A 35 -10.29 0.17 6.57
CA SER A 35 -11.37 0.45 7.53
C SER A 35 -10.88 1.31 8.70
N ILE A 36 -9.75 0.94 9.30
CA ILE A 36 -9.11 1.70 10.39
C ILE A 36 -8.82 3.14 9.95
N VAL A 37 -8.20 3.31 8.77
CA VAL A 37 -7.82 4.63 8.27
C VAL A 37 -9.05 5.46 7.89
N LYS A 38 -10.10 4.86 7.33
CA LYS A 38 -11.35 5.58 7.04
C LYS A 38 -12.00 6.14 8.30
N ASN A 39 -12.00 5.36 9.39
CA ASN A 39 -12.67 5.72 10.64
C ASN A 39 -11.82 6.70 11.47
N ASP A 40 -10.54 6.42 11.65
CA ASP A 40 -9.72 7.11 12.65
C ASP A 40 -8.77 8.16 12.04
N CYS A 41 -8.64 8.15 10.71
CA CYS A 41 -7.84 9.10 9.94
C CYS A 41 -8.70 9.91 8.94
N LYS A 42 -9.81 10.50 9.41
CA LYS A 42 -10.77 11.24 8.57
C LYS A 42 -10.08 12.19 7.59
N GLY A 43 -10.35 11.99 6.29
CA GLY A 43 -9.78 12.80 5.21
C GLY A 43 -8.27 12.60 4.97
N ARG A 44 -7.70 11.47 5.39
CA ARG A 44 -6.28 11.12 5.16
C ARG A 44 -6.06 9.81 4.41
N LEU A 45 -7.12 9.10 4.03
CA LEU A 45 -7.03 7.81 3.33
C LEU A 45 -6.05 7.84 2.15
N GLY A 46 -6.17 8.83 1.27
CA GLY A 46 -5.25 8.96 0.12
C GLY A 46 -3.79 9.21 0.52
N ASN A 47 -3.54 9.99 1.57
CA ASN A 47 -2.18 10.27 2.05
C ASN A 47 -1.53 9.03 2.66
N VAL A 48 -2.28 8.29 3.49
CA VAL A 48 -1.82 7.04 4.09
C VAL A 48 -1.58 5.99 2.99
N ASN A 49 -2.52 5.85 2.05
CA ASN A 49 -2.38 4.94 0.92
C ASN A 49 -1.09 5.23 0.14
N ALA A 50 -0.83 6.51 -0.16
CA ALA A 50 0.36 6.94 -0.87
C ALA A 50 1.66 6.64 -0.10
N CYS A 51 1.65 6.60 1.23
CA CYS A 51 2.80 6.14 2.02
C CYS A 51 3.06 4.64 1.79
N CYS A 52 2.01 3.82 1.88
CA CYS A 52 2.12 2.37 1.68
C CYS A 52 2.54 2.02 0.25
N SER A 53 1.93 2.64 -0.78
CA SER A 53 2.35 2.40 -2.17
C SER A 53 3.81 2.80 -2.42
N ARG A 54 4.31 3.85 -1.77
CA ARG A 54 5.73 4.24 -1.86
C ARG A 54 6.65 3.23 -1.19
N HIS A 55 6.24 2.67 -0.05
CA HIS A 55 6.99 1.65 0.68
C HIS A 55 7.10 0.35 -0.12
N THR A 56 6.00 -0.15 -0.68
CA THR A 56 6.00 -1.31 -1.58
C THR A 56 6.94 -1.10 -2.76
N ARG A 57 6.84 0.05 -3.44
CA ARG A 57 7.74 0.40 -4.56
C ARG A 57 9.21 0.51 -4.13
N CYS A 58 9.48 0.92 -2.90
CA CYS A 58 10.84 1.00 -2.37
C CYS A 58 11.46 -0.40 -2.25
N TYR A 59 10.70 -1.38 -1.75
CA TYR A 59 11.09 -2.79 -1.72
C TYR A 59 11.27 -3.36 -3.13
N GLU A 60 10.35 -3.04 -4.05
CA GLU A 60 10.44 -3.44 -5.46
C GLU A 60 11.62 -2.82 -6.22
N LYS A 61 12.23 -1.74 -5.70
CA LYS A 61 13.45 -1.17 -6.25
C LYS A 61 14.72 -1.76 -5.60
N GLY A 62 14.58 -2.44 -4.47
CA GLY A 62 15.71 -2.97 -3.71
C GLY A 62 16.54 -1.96 -2.99
N VAL A 63 15.95 -0.82 -2.67
CA VAL A 63 16.51 0.05 -1.65
C VAL A 63 16.54 -0.73 -0.35
N GLU A 64 17.57 -0.54 0.47
CA GLU A 64 17.73 -1.23 1.75
C GLU A 64 16.46 -1.13 2.61
N GLN A 65 16.05 -2.25 3.21
CA GLN A 65 14.81 -2.35 3.99
C GLN A 65 14.70 -1.21 5.02
N LYS A 66 15.74 -1.00 5.84
CA LYS A 66 15.76 0.05 6.86
C LYS A 66 15.49 1.43 6.28
N THR A 67 16.07 1.74 5.12
CA THR A 67 15.85 3.02 4.44
C THR A 67 14.39 3.16 3.97
N CYS A 68 13.80 2.09 3.44
CA CYS A 68 12.39 2.08 3.06
C CYS A 68 11.48 2.26 4.28
N ASP A 69 11.75 1.54 5.38
CA ASP A 69 10.97 1.60 6.62
C ASP A 69 11.05 2.99 7.27
N ASP A 70 12.24 3.59 7.34
CA ASP A 70 12.44 4.93 7.89
C ASP A 70 11.67 6.00 7.07
N ASN A 71 11.69 5.88 5.75
CA ASN A 71 10.93 6.77 4.86
C ASN A 71 9.41 6.56 4.99
N PHE A 72 8.97 5.31 5.15
CA PHE A 72 7.58 4.98 5.40
C PHE A 72 7.10 5.58 6.72
N CYS A 73 7.83 5.39 7.82
CA CYS A 73 7.49 5.92 9.13
C CYS A 73 7.35 7.45 9.12
N LYS A 74 8.31 8.16 8.52
CA LYS A 74 8.24 9.64 8.34
C LYS A 74 7.03 10.07 7.51
N CYS A 75 6.67 9.28 6.49
CA CYS A 75 5.50 9.55 5.67
C CYS A 75 4.21 9.37 6.47
N ALA A 76 4.08 8.26 7.20
CA ALA A 76 2.90 7.92 8.00
C ALA A 76 2.64 8.97 9.08
N GLU A 77 3.68 9.39 9.81
CA GLU A 77 3.59 10.47 10.80
C GLU A 77 3.06 11.78 10.19
N LYS A 78 3.60 12.19 9.04
CA LYS A 78 3.14 13.39 8.31
C LYS A 78 1.70 13.23 7.81
N ALA A 79 1.31 12.04 7.37
CA ALA A 79 -0.04 11.74 6.89
C ALA A 79 -1.08 11.88 8.01
N ALA A 80 -0.73 11.55 9.26
CA ALA A 80 -1.62 11.72 10.41
C ALA A 80 -1.89 13.20 10.75
N LYS A 81 -0.99 14.13 10.41
CA LYS A 81 -1.08 15.56 10.77
C LYS A 81 -1.40 15.79 12.26
N LYS A 82 -0.86 14.95 13.14
CA LYS A 82 -1.09 14.99 14.61
C LYS A 82 -2.54 14.76 15.06
N LEU A 83 -3.41 14.18 14.22
CA LEU A 83 -4.73 13.71 14.68
C LEU A 83 -4.49 12.51 15.64
N PRO A 84 -4.96 12.53 16.90
CA PRO A 84 -4.52 11.57 17.91
C PRO A 84 -4.76 10.09 17.52
N GLY A 85 -5.99 9.72 17.17
CA GLY A 85 -6.34 8.35 16.77
C GLY A 85 -5.54 7.88 15.54
N CYS A 86 -5.43 8.75 14.53
CA CYS A 86 -4.63 8.45 13.35
C CYS A 86 -3.14 8.32 13.68
N SER A 87 -2.60 9.13 14.58
CA SER A 87 -1.18 9.11 14.94
C SER A 87 -0.82 7.80 15.63
N LEU A 88 -1.71 7.27 16.47
CA LEU A 88 -1.56 5.94 17.06
C LEU A 88 -1.49 4.85 15.98
N HIS A 89 -2.42 4.85 15.03
CA HIS A 89 -2.42 3.87 13.94
C HIS A 89 -1.20 4.00 13.02
N MET A 90 -0.75 5.21 12.72
CA MET A 90 0.46 5.42 11.91
C MET A 90 1.73 4.98 12.65
N THR A 91 1.76 5.13 13.97
CA THR A 91 2.83 4.57 14.81
C THR A 91 2.81 3.04 14.74
N ASN A 92 1.64 2.44 14.90
CA ASN A 92 1.48 0.97 14.78
C ASN A 92 1.89 0.48 13.40
N PHE A 93 1.48 1.15 12.32
CA PHE A 93 1.89 0.79 10.96
C PHE A 93 3.41 0.83 10.81
N CYS A 94 4.07 1.88 11.31
CA CYS A 94 5.53 1.99 11.31
C CYS A 94 6.20 0.84 12.07
N VAL A 95 5.71 0.52 13.27
CA VAL A 95 6.22 -0.60 14.08
C VAL A 95 6.03 -1.92 13.34
N THR A 96 4.84 -2.18 12.80
CA THR A 96 4.55 -3.39 12.02
C THR A 96 5.47 -3.53 10.81
N ALA A 97 5.71 -2.44 10.07
CA ALA A 97 6.62 -2.45 8.93
C ALA A 97 8.05 -2.82 9.35
N ARG A 98 8.56 -2.25 10.46
CA ARG A 98 9.92 -2.57 10.95
C ARG A 98 10.03 -3.99 11.50
N THR A 99 9.03 -4.45 12.23
CA THR A 99 9.06 -5.77 12.89
C THR A 99 8.84 -6.92 11.91
N PHE A 100 7.90 -6.77 10.97
CA PHE A 100 7.47 -7.87 10.10
C PHE A 100 7.78 -7.64 8.61
N GLY A 101 8.18 -6.43 8.23
CA GLY A 101 8.42 -6.07 6.83
C GLY A 101 9.58 -6.80 6.17
N GLY A 102 10.45 -7.46 6.93
CA GLY A 102 11.56 -8.26 6.40
C GLY A 102 11.09 -9.39 5.47
N LEU A 103 9.98 -10.05 5.80
CA LEU A 103 9.41 -11.10 4.95
C LEU A 103 8.93 -10.54 3.60
N ASN A 104 8.31 -9.37 3.62
CA ASN A 104 7.83 -8.70 2.42
C ASN A 104 8.99 -8.16 1.58
N TYR A 105 10.05 -7.67 2.23
CA TYR A 105 11.27 -7.22 1.57
C TYR A 105 11.99 -8.37 0.85
N LEU A 106 12.17 -9.51 1.52
CA LEU A 106 12.78 -10.71 0.94
C LEU A 106 11.94 -11.26 -0.21
N SER A 107 10.62 -11.28 -0.06
CA SER A 107 9.69 -11.68 -1.13
C SER A 107 9.82 -10.77 -2.36
N ALA A 108 9.89 -9.45 -2.15
CA ALA A 108 10.14 -8.50 -3.22
C ALA A 108 11.52 -8.70 -3.86
N LYS A 109 12.57 -8.95 -3.06
CA LYS A 109 13.92 -9.28 -3.56
C LYS A 109 13.90 -10.51 -4.46
N ALA A 110 13.29 -11.62 -4.03
CA ALA A 110 13.21 -12.85 -4.81
C ALA A 110 12.51 -12.65 -6.17
N LYS A 111 11.40 -11.91 -6.20
CA LYS A 111 10.68 -11.57 -7.45
C LYS A 111 11.54 -10.73 -8.40
N ARG A 112 12.33 -9.80 -7.88
CA ARG A 112 13.23 -8.95 -8.69
C ARG A 112 14.38 -9.76 -9.28
N ASP A 113 14.97 -10.63 -8.47
CA ASP A 113 16.09 -11.49 -8.91
C ASP A 113 15.63 -12.46 -10.02
N GLN A 114 14.39 -12.96 -9.97
CA GLN A 114 13.78 -13.75 -11.05
C GLN A 114 13.56 -12.97 -12.35
N LYS A 115 13.32 -11.66 -12.26
CA LYS A 115 13.05 -10.79 -13.42
C LYS A 115 14.33 -10.28 -14.08
N LYS A 116 15.51 -10.45 -13.48
CA LYS A 116 16.77 -10.04 -14.10
C LYS A 116 17.04 -10.89 -15.34
N PRO A 117 17.38 -10.27 -16.49
CA PRO A 117 17.85 -11.01 -17.65
C PRO A 117 19.07 -11.83 -17.24
N LYS A 118 19.13 -13.11 -17.63
CA LYS A 118 20.38 -13.86 -17.57
C LYS A 118 21.33 -13.21 -18.58
N VAL A 119 22.34 -12.52 -18.09
CA VAL A 119 23.47 -12.11 -18.93
C VAL A 119 24.23 -13.40 -19.22
N LEU A 120 24.10 -13.89 -20.45
CA LEU A 120 24.90 -14.99 -21.00
C LEU A 120 26.29 -14.44 -21.36
#